data_AF-A0A3L8SLM9-F1
#
_entry.id   AF-A0A3L8SLM9-F1
#
_cell.length_a   1.000
_cell.length_b   1.000
_cell.length_c   1.000
_cell.angle_alpha   90.00
_cell.angle_beta   90.00
_cell.angle_gamma   90.00
#
_symmetry.space_group_name_H-M   'P 1'
#
loop_
_entity.id
_entity.type
_entity.pdbx_description
1 polymer ?
#
loop_
_entity_poly.entity_id
_entity_poly.type
_entity_poly.pdbx_seq_one_letter_code
_entity_poly.pdbx_strand_id
1 'polypeptide(L)' 'MPTFRLGKLQTLDVEETMVETVLAPWEILLVIFAAVLAMSLLMLLPPAAVVMWRMRRAPQISLQGSV' A
#
# COMPACT_ATOMS: atom_id res chain seq x y z
N MET A 1 47.40 -9.27 23.58
CA MET A 1 46.75 -9.11 22.25
C MET A 1 45.25 -8.85 22.44
N PRO A 2 44.74 -7.62 22.29
CA PRO A 2 43.32 -7.30 22.47
C PRO A 2 42.66 -6.86 21.14
N THR A 3 42.88 -7.56 20.04
CA THR A 3 42.30 -7.20 18.72
C THR A 3 40.86 -7.71 18.54
N PHE A 4 40.44 -8.73 19.30
CA PHE A 4 39.15 -9.39 19.11
C PHE A 4 37.93 -8.56 19.58
N ARG A 5 38.12 -7.65 20.53
CA ARG A 5 37.02 -6.82 21.07
C ARG A 5 36.72 -5.60 20.21
N LEU A 6 37.70 -5.10 19.46
CA LEU A 6 37.57 -3.91 18.63
C LEU A 6 36.76 -4.17 17.36
N GLY A 7 36.98 -5.31 16.70
CA GLY A 7 36.24 -5.68 15.49
C GLY A 7 34.75 -5.94 15.73
N LYS A 8 34.41 -6.54 16.88
CA LYS A 8 33.01 -6.86 17.22
C LYS A 8 32.15 -5.62 17.53
N LEU A 9 32.78 -4.55 18.03
CA LEU A 9 32.12 -3.26 18.25
C LEU A 9 31.91 -2.51 16.93
N GLN A 10 32.91 -2.50 16.04
CA GLN A 10 32.76 -1.90 14.71
C GLN A 10 31.66 -2.57 13.87
N THR A 11 31.52 -3.90 13.94
CA THR A 11 30.46 -4.59 13.19
C THR A 11 29.06 -4.29 13.70
N LEU A 12 28.88 -4.14 15.02
CA LEU A 12 27.58 -3.78 15.61
C LEU A 12 27.18 -2.34 15.24
N ASP A 13 28.14 -1.42 15.29
CA ASP A 13 27.93 -0.01 14.94
C ASP A 13 27.56 0.15 13.45
N VAL A 14 28.23 -0.58 12.56
CA VAL A 14 27.91 -0.60 11.13
C VAL A 14 26.55 -1.25 10.85
N GLU A 15 26.20 -2.33 11.55
CA GLU A 15 24.91 -3.01 11.39
C GLU A 15 23.74 -2.12 11.85
N GLU A 16 23.87 -1.46 13.00
CA GLU A 16 22.87 -0.52 13.52
C GLU A 16 22.70 0.68 12.58
N THR A 17 23.80 1.25 12.10
CA THR A 17 23.78 2.36 11.13
C THR A 17 23.17 1.94 9.79
N MET A 18 23.46 0.72 9.31
CA MET A 18 22.88 0.17 8.08
C MET A 18 21.37 -0.06 8.21
N VAL A 19 20.91 -0.56 9.36
CA VAL A 19 19.48 -0.74 9.63
C VAL A 19 18.76 0.60 9.61
N GLU A 20 19.28 1.61 10.30
CA GLU A 20 18.64 2.93 10.41
C GLU A 20 18.62 3.68 9.06
N THR A 21 19.72 3.58 8.29
CA THR A 21 19.82 4.19 6.95
C THR A 21 19.00 3.48 5.88
N VAL A 22 18.67 2.20 6.05
CA VAL A 22 17.82 1.45 5.11
C VAL A 22 16.34 1.53 5.50
N LEU A 23 16.03 1.60 6.79
CA LEU A 23 14.66 1.64 7.30
C LEU A 23 13.96 2.97 6.95
N ALA A 24 14.66 4.11 7.12
CA ALA A 24 14.07 5.43 6.86
C ALA A 24 13.60 5.63 5.40
N PRO A 25 14.36 5.26 4.35
CA PRO A 25 13.88 5.30 2.97
C PRO A 25 12.73 4.33 2.70
N TRP A 26 12.74 3.15 3.34
CA TRP A 26 11.70 2.14 3.16
C TRP A 26 10.35 2.57 3.73
N GLU A 27 10.35 3.20 4.90
CA GLU A 27 9.14 3.77 5.50
C GLU A 27 8.50 4.82 4.59
N ILE A 28 9.32 5.70 4.00
CA ILE A 28 8.82 6.72 3.06
C ILE A 28 8.16 6.07 1.84
N LEU A 29 8.78 5.03 1.27
CA LEU A 29 8.19 4.28 0.15
C LEU A 29 6.87 3.61 0.52
N LEU A 30 6.78 3.02 1.71
CA LEU A 30 5.55 2.39 2.21
C LEU A 30 4.43 3.41 2.40
N VAL A 31 4.73 4.59 2.92
CA VAL A 31 3.75 5.67 3.09
C VAL A 31 3.23 6.16 1.74
N ILE A 32 4.12 6.36 0.77
CA ILE A 32 3.72 6.75 -0.60
C ILE A 32 2.84 5.66 -1.22
N PHE A 33 3.23 4.40 -1.10
CA PHE A 33 2.45 3.27 -1.61
C PHE A 33 1.06 3.21 -0.97
N ALA A 34 0.99 3.34 0.36
CA ALA A 34 -0.28 3.36 1.09
C ALA A 34 -1.17 4.54 0.69
N ALA A 35 -0.59 5.74 0.51
CA ALA A 35 -1.32 6.93 0.09
C ALA A 35 -1.92 6.78 -1.32
N VAL A 36 -1.14 6.26 -2.27
CA VAL A 36 -1.62 5.98 -3.64
C VAL A 36 -2.71 4.92 -3.63
N LEU A 37 -2.55 3.86 -2.84
CA LEU A 37 -3.54 2.80 -2.72
C LEU A 37 -4.87 3.33 -2.15
N ALA A 38 -4.79 4.16 -1.11
CA ALA A 38 -5.95 4.80 -0.49
C ALA A 38 -6.67 5.74 -1.46
N MET A 39 -5.93 6.59 -2.19
CA MET A 39 -6.52 7.46 -3.22
C MET A 39 -7.21 6.66 -4.33
N SER A 40 -6.58 5.59 -4.80
CA SER A 40 -7.14 4.70 -5.82
C SER A 40 -8.44 4.05 -5.35
N LEU A 41 -8.45 3.52 -4.12
CA LEU A 41 -9.66 2.96 -3.49
C LEU A 41 -10.78 4.00 -3.38
N LEU A 42 -10.47 5.20 -2.90
CA LEU A 42 -11.45 6.29 -2.77
C LEU A 42 -12.00 6.76 -4.12
N MET A 43 -11.22 6.67 -5.20
CA MET A 43 -11.72 6.94 -6.55
C MET A 43 -12.60 5.80 -7.11
N LEU A 44 -12.34 4.55 -6.72
CA LEU A 44 -13.05 3.38 -7.26
C LEU A 44 -14.36 3.04 -6.51
N LEU A 45 -14.39 3.27 -5.20
CA LEU A 45 -15.52 2.94 -4.32
C LEU A 45 -16.82 3.70 -4.69
N PRO A 46 -16.81 5.03 -4.89
CA PRO A 46 -18.01 5.79 -5.25
C PRO A 46 -18.66 5.34 -6.57
N PRO A 47 -17.93 5.21 -7.70
CA PRO A 47 -18.54 4.77 -8.95
C PRO A 47 -19.02 3.31 -8.87
N ALA A 48 -18.30 2.42 -8.19
CA ALA A 48 -18.75 1.05 -7.98
C ALA A 48 -20.07 0.98 -7.19
N ALA A 49 -20.18 1.75 -6.11
CA ALA A 49 -21.42 1.84 -5.32
C ALA A 49 -22.57 2.45 -6.13
N VAL A 50 -22.30 3.49 -6.92
CA VAL A 50 -23.30 4.12 -7.80
C VAL A 50 -23.78 3.16 -8.89
N VAL A 51 -22.88 2.41 -9.53
CA VAL A 51 -23.21 1.40 -10.55
C VAL A 51 -24.04 0.28 -9.93
N MET A 52 -23.65 -0.22 -8.76
CA MET A 52 -24.38 -1.28 -8.06
C MET A 52 -25.77 -0.81 -7.62
N TRP A 53 -25.88 0.44 -7.17
CA TRP A 53 -27.16 1.08 -6.86
C TRP A 53 -28.05 1.27 -8.09
N ARG A 54 -27.46 1.68 -9.22
CA ARG A 54 -28.16 1.81 -10.50
C ARG A 54 -28.71 0.48 -10.99
N MET A 55 -27.91 -0.60 -10.93
CA MET A 55 -28.36 -1.94 -11.30
C MET A 55 -29.50 -2.44 -10.39
N ARG A 56 -29.47 -2.12 -9.10
CA ARG A 56 -30.57 -2.46 -8.17
C ARG A 56 -31.86 -1.71 -8.45
N ARG A 57 -31.79 -0.47 -8.93
CA ARG A 57 -32.98 0.39 -9.19
C ARG A 57 -33.52 0.28 -10.61
N ALA A 58 -32.68 -0.08 -11.57
CA ALA A 58 -33.07 -0.38 -12.94
C ALA A 58 -32.67 -1.82 -13.24
N PRO A 59 -33.35 -2.82 -12.63
CA PRO A 59 -33.25 -4.17 -13.14
C PRO A 59 -33.73 -4.09 -14.58
N GLN A 60 -32.89 -4.61 -15.47
CA GLN A 60 -33.01 -4.52 -16.91
C GLN A 60 -34.48 -4.58 -17.35
N ILE A 61 -34.92 -3.54 -18.07
CA ILE A 61 -36.21 -3.53 -18.76
C ILE A 61 -36.30 -4.87 -19.48
N SER A 62 -37.27 -5.67 -19.07
CA SER A 62 -37.45 -7.01 -19.62
C SER A 62 -37.62 -6.88 -21.13
N LEU A 63 -36.82 -7.64 -21.88
CA LEU A 63 -37.04 -7.93 -23.30
C LEU A 63 -38.29 -8.82 -23.48
N GLN A 64 -39.35 -8.56 -22.72
CA GLN A 64 -40.59 -9.34 -22.65
C GLN A 64 -41.73 -8.61 -23.37
N GLY A 65 -41.37 -7.73 -24.31
CA GLY A 65 -42.28 -6.96 -25.14
C GLY A 65 -41.60 -6.50 -26.43
N SER A 66 -41.04 -7.45 -27.20
CA SER A 66 -40.86 -7.24 -28.64
C SER A 66 -41.95 -8.06 -29.33
N VAL A 67 -42.79 -7.34 -30.07
CA VAL A 67 -43.86 -7.82 -30.96
C VAL A 67 -43.34 -8.89 -31.91
#